data_AF-A0A238J8X7-F1
#
_entry.id   AF-A0A238J8X7-F1
#
_cell.length_a   1.000
_cell.length_b   1.000
_cell.length_c   1.000
_cell.angle_alpha   90.00
_cell.angle_beta   90.00
_cell.angle_gamma   90.00
#
_symmetry.space_group_name_H-M   'P 1'
#
loop_
_entity.id
_entity.type
_entity.pdbx_description
1 polymer ?
#
loop_
_entity_poly.entity_id
_entity_poly.type
_entity_poly.pdbx_seq_one_letter_code
_entity_poly.pdbx_strand_id
1 'polypeptide(L)' 'MAHVTAHAPSVSSPFANFFKGLFDALTRIAESNARVKQVEFLQKLSDEELAKRGLKRDDIVQYVFRDIVHL' A
#
# COMPACT_ATOMS: atom_id res chain seq x y z
N MET A 1 -22.26 35.33 -26.69
CA MET A 1 -22.87 34.23 -25.91
C MET A 1 -21.94 33.93 -24.75
N ALA A 2 -22.41 34.13 -23.51
CA ALA A 2 -21.57 33.99 -22.32
C ALA A 2 -21.41 32.50 -21.97
N HIS A 3 -20.15 32.03 -21.89
CA HIS A 3 -19.85 30.70 -21.38
C HIS A 3 -19.98 30.72 -19.86
N VAL A 4 -20.99 30.01 -19.32
CA VAL A 4 -21.13 29.80 -17.88
C VAL A 4 -20.20 28.65 -17.50
N THR A 5 -19.05 28.97 -16.91
CA THR A 5 -18.20 28.00 -16.23
C THR A 5 -18.86 27.65 -14.90
N ALA A 6 -19.62 26.55 -14.86
CA ALA A 6 -20.16 26.01 -13.63
C ALA A 6 -19.04 25.36 -12.81
N HIS A 7 -18.50 26.08 -11.82
CA HIS A 7 -17.63 25.50 -10.80
C HIS A 7 -18.53 24.83 -9.75
N ALA A 8 -18.67 23.51 -9.82
CA ALA A 8 -19.39 22.76 -8.78
C ALA A 8 -18.68 22.97 -7.44
N PRO A 9 -19.35 23.51 -6.40
CA PRO A 9 -18.73 23.59 -5.09
C PRO A 9 -18.60 22.17 -4.57
N SER A 10 -17.38 21.70 -4.37
CA SER A 10 -17.11 20.50 -3.58
C SER A 10 -17.52 20.82 -2.14
N VAL A 11 -18.77 20.53 -1.79
CA VAL A 11 -19.24 20.57 -0.40
C VAL A 11 -18.47 19.47 0.32
N SER A 12 -17.33 19.83 0.91
CA SER A 12 -16.53 18.94 1.73
C SER A 12 -17.31 18.68 3.02
N SER A 13 -18.22 17.71 2.95
CA SER A 13 -19.01 17.30 4.10
C SER A 13 -18.04 16.83 5.20
N PRO A 14 -18.11 17.36 6.43
CA PRO A 14 -17.22 16.97 7.51
C PRO A 14 -17.27 15.45 7.78
N PHE A 15 -18.42 14.81 7.52
CA PHE A 15 -18.56 13.36 7.54
C PHE A 15 -17.76 12.68 6.43
N ALA A 16 -17.79 13.20 5.19
CA ALA A 16 -17.00 12.65 4.10
C ALA A 16 -15.49 12.73 4.39
N ASN A 17 -15.03 13.81 5.03
CA ASN A 17 -13.64 13.95 5.46
C ASN A 17 -13.26 12.96 6.58
N PHE A 18 -14.17 12.72 7.54
CA PHE A 18 -13.97 11.73 8.60
C PHE A 18 -13.85 10.30 8.05
N PHE A 19 -14.79 9.90 7.19
CA PHE A 19 -14.75 8.57 6.57
C PHE A 19 -13.52 8.40 5.67
N LYS A 20 -13.11 9.44 4.94
CA LYS A 20 -11.89 9.42 4.14
C LYS A 20 -10.64 9.20 4.98
N GLY A 21 -10.47 9.95 6.08
CA GLY A 21 -9.33 9.77 6.99
C GLY A 21 -9.31 8.39 7.66
N LEU A 22 -10.48 7.85 8.02
CA LEU A 22 -10.60 6.49 8.55
C LEU A 22 -10.23 5.44 7.49
N PHE A 23 -10.70 5.59 6.25
CA PHE A 23 -10.37 4.67 5.16
C PHE A 23 -8.88 4.71 4.82
N ASP A 24 -8.28 5.90 4.78
CA ASP A 24 -6.84 6.06 4.55
C ASP A 24 -6.02 5.44 5.70
N ALA A 25 -6.45 5.60 6.96
CA ALA A 25 -5.80 4.96 8.10
C ALA A 25 -5.90 3.43 8.05
N LEU A 26 -7.08 2.89 7.73
CA LEU A 26 -7.30 1.45 7.56
C LEU A 26 -6.49 0.88 6.40
N THR A 27 -6.43 1.59 5.28
CA THR A 27 -5.62 1.21 4.11
C THR A 27 -4.15 1.20 4.45
N ARG A 28 -3.66 2.21 5.18
CA ARG A 28 -2.26 2.27 5.64
C ARG A 28 -1.90 1.16 6.62
N ILE A 29 -2.81 0.81 7.53
CA ILE A 29 -2.66 -0.36 8.43
C ILE A 29 -2.69 -1.67 7.64
N ALA A 30 -3.58 -1.77 6.64
CA ALA A 30 -3.68 -2.94 5.78
C ALA A 30 -2.44 -3.11 4.89
N GLU A 31 -1.89 -2.03 4.34
CA GLU A 31 -0.65 -2.04 3.56
C GLU A 31 0.56 -2.44 4.39
N SER A 32 0.66 -1.93 5.62
CA SER A 32 1.66 -2.36 6.60
C SER A 32 1.56 -3.87 6.86
N ASN A 33 0.34 -4.36 7.15
CA ASN A 33 0.10 -5.78 7.39
C ASN A 33 0.30 -6.64 6.15
N ALA A 34 -0.02 -6.13 4.95
CA ALA A 34 0.13 -6.87 3.70
C ALA A 34 1.61 -7.18 3.43
N ARG A 35 2.51 -6.24 3.67
CA ARG A 35 3.96 -6.46 3.54
C ARG A 35 4.47 -7.45 4.57
N VAL A 36 4.04 -7.33 5.83
CA VAL A 36 4.42 -8.31 6.88
C VAL A 36 3.93 -9.72 6.50
N LYS A 37 2.69 -9.86 6.03
CA LYS A 37 2.17 -11.14 5.51
C LYS A 37 2.95 -11.65 4.31
N GLN A 38 3.44 -10.76 3.45
CA GLN A 38 4.28 -11.13 2.31
C GLN A 38 5.64 -11.66 2.77
N VAL A 39 6.27 -11.03 3.77
CA VAL A 39 7.49 -11.53 4.41
C VAL A 39 7.24 -12.90 5.04
N GLU A 40 6.17 -13.05 5.83
CA GLU A 40 5.82 -14.33 6.45
C GLU A 40 5.56 -15.43 5.42
N PHE A 41 4.89 -15.10 4.32
CA PHE A 41 4.66 -16.01 3.22
C PHE A 41 5.98 -16.46 2.60
N LEU A 42 6.89 -15.52 2.30
CA LEU A 42 8.20 -15.83 1.72
C LEU A 42 9.09 -16.61 2.71
N GLN A 43 9.01 -16.32 4.01
CA GLN A 43 9.75 -17.06 5.04
C GLN A 43 9.25 -18.49 5.25
N LYS A 44 7.97 -18.77 4.91
CA LYS A 44 7.39 -20.12 4.94
C LYS A 44 7.79 -20.99 3.76
N LEU A 45 8.32 -20.40 2.68
CA LEU A 45 8.81 -21.14 1.52
C LEU A 45 10.15 -21.83 1.85
N SER A 46 10.43 -22.93 1.17
CA SER A 46 11.74 -23.59 1.27
C SER A 46 12.82 -22.81 0.50
N ASP A 47 14.09 -23.04 0.84
CA ASP A 47 15.21 -22.36 0.17
C ASP A 47 15.27 -22.68 -1.34
N GLU A 48 14.83 -23.87 -1.76
CA GLU A 48 14.71 -24.23 -3.17
C GLU A 48 13.63 -23.41 -3.90
N GLU A 49 12.50 -23.16 -3.24
CA GLU A 49 11.41 -22.35 -3.78
C GLU A 49 11.78 -20.86 -3.83
N LEU A 50 12.55 -20.39 -2.85
CA LEU A 50 13.13 -19.05 -2.87
C LEU A 50 14.15 -18.93 -4.02
N ALA A 51 15.02 -19.94 -4.21
CA ALA A 51 15.98 -19.97 -5.30
C ALA A 51 15.31 -19.99 -6.69
N LYS A 52 14.21 -20.73 -6.85
CA LYS A 52 13.39 -20.72 -8.08
C LYS A 52 12.83 -19.33 -8.40
N ARG A 53 12.62 -18.50 -7.39
CA ARG A 53 12.18 -17.10 -7.51
C ARG A 53 13.35 -16.11 -7.61
N GLY A 54 14.59 -16.58 -7.59
CA GLY A 54 15.79 -15.74 -7.58
C GLY A 54 15.99 -14.96 -6.28
N LEU A 55 15.41 -15.43 -5.18
CA LEU A 55 15.43 -14.79 -3.87
C LEU A 55 16.29 -15.59 -2.89
N LYS A 56 17.08 -14.88 -2.08
CA LYS A 56 17.71 -15.44 -0.88
C LYS A 56 16.89 -15.09 0.35
N ARG A 57 16.98 -15.93 1.37
CA ARG A 57 16.24 -15.78 2.62
C ARG A 57 16.56 -14.47 3.35
N ASP A 58 17.82 -14.06 3.30
CA ASP A 58 18.29 -12.79 3.88
C ASP A 58 17.82 -11.55 3.09
N ASP A 59 17.56 -11.73 1.79
CA ASP A 59 17.14 -10.65 0.89
C ASP A 59 15.61 -10.45 0.89
N ILE A 60 14.83 -11.32 1.54
CA ILE A 60 13.35 -11.24 1.58
C ILE A 60 12.89 -9.87 2.07
N VAL A 61 13.50 -9.36 3.14
CA VAL A 61 13.12 -8.06 3.72
C VAL A 61 13.45 -6.94 2.73
N GLN A 62 14.64 -6.92 2.16
CA GLN A 62 15.01 -5.91 1.17
C GLN A 62 14.10 -5.95 -0.06
N TYR A 63 13.75 -7.14 -0.53
CA TYR A 63 12.85 -7.32 -1.67
C TYR A 63 11.43 -6.82 -1.40
N VAL A 64 10.85 -7.15 -0.23
CA VAL A 64 9.48 -6.74 0.13
C VAL A 64 9.40 -5.24 0.41
N PHE A 65 10.46 -4.64 0.95
CA PHE A 65 10.48 -3.22 1.32
C PHE A 65 11.19 -2.31 0.31
N ARG A 66 11.73 -2.82 -0.81
CA ARG A 66 12.47 -1.99 -1.79
C ARG A 66 11.67 -0.79 -2.27
N ASP A 67 10.36 -0.97 -2.40
CA ASP A 67 9.41 0.05 -2.86
C ASP A 67 9.31 1.25 -1.89
N ILE A 68 9.61 1.07 -0.61
CA ILE A 68 9.63 2.16 0.39
C ILE A 68 11.02 2.79 0.48
N VAL A 69 12.08 2.00 0.31
CA VAL A 69 13.47 2.42 0.52
C VAL A 69 13.98 3.32 -0.62
N HIS A 70 13.22 3.48 -1.70
CA HIS A 70 13.45 4.49 -2.73
C HIS A 70 12.96 5.88 -2.25
N LEU A 71 13.70 6.49 -1.32
CA LEU A 71 13.61 7.92 -0.96
C LEU A 71 14.82 8.68 -1.51
#